data_AF-I9L5S1-F1
#
_entry.id   AF-I9L5S1-F1
#
_cell.length_a   1.000
_cell.length_b   1.000
_cell.length_c   1.000
_cell.angle_alpha   90.00
_cell.angle_beta   90.00
_cell.angle_gamma   90.00
#
_symmetry.space_group_name_H-M   'P 1'
#
loop_
_entity.id
_entity.type
_entity.pdbx_description
1 polymer ?
#
loop_
_entity_poly.entity_id
_entity_poly.type
_entity_poly.pdbx_seq_one_letter_code
_entity_poly.pdbx_strand_id
1 'polypeptide(L)'
;MRKRNFIEIIILLIVIMTGSLSKNEVLTFIKGYQSIVGGMIASIIAVIGWFYAYDFNNKVQDQRLKNDITNTARKEITEAIREYQKNLSKIMEEISHLKFLLNNDIDINWDEKLSKYDIMFYSVNKLWNENLEDYQIIFPETKDVRIQLQERDFDITGMLTEFKSDLTRRKMMIGKDRIKDLIENANLTINEYLLDQMCLMEDLRIYLQNRALSQITGNIVPERKPKDSSTAIILMNESTGYLEIYNNKVGVSALSKILLKHNN
;
A
#
# COMPACT_ATOMS: atom_id res chain seq x y z
N MET A 1 48.03 35.25 1.89
CA MET A 1 49.46 35.02 1.56
C MET A 1 50.46 35.77 2.46
N ARG A 2 50.18 36.06 3.75
CA ARG A 2 51.13 36.77 4.65
C ARG A 2 51.60 36.00 5.90
N LYS A 3 50.99 34.85 6.24
CA LYS A 3 51.37 34.08 7.46
C LYS A 3 52.58 33.15 7.29
N ARG A 4 52.87 32.70 6.06
CA ARG A 4 53.99 31.78 5.76
C ARG A 4 55.36 32.43 6.06
N ASN A 5 55.46 33.74 5.88
CA ASN A 5 56.69 34.49 6.09
C ASN A 5 57.02 34.71 7.57
N PHE A 6 56.02 34.76 8.47
CA PHE A 6 56.29 35.17 9.86
C PHE A 6 56.99 34.08 10.68
N ILE A 7 56.61 32.81 10.48
CA ILE A 7 57.24 31.67 11.17
C ILE A 7 58.65 31.42 10.61
N GLU A 8 58.83 31.53 9.28
CA GLU A 8 60.14 31.41 8.64
C GLU A 8 61.10 32.51 9.13
N ILE A 9 60.61 33.75 9.29
CA ILE A 9 61.40 34.88 9.82
C ILE A 9 61.78 34.68 11.30
N ILE A 10 60.88 34.19 12.15
CA ILE A 10 61.18 33.94 13.58
C ILE A 10 62.19 32.79 13.75
N ILE A 11 62.06 31.70 13.00
CA ILE A 11 63.02 30.59 13.03
C ILE A 11 64.39 31.05 12.53
N LEU A 12 64.43 31.87 11.48
CA LEU A 12 65.68 32.46 10.98
C LEU A 12 66.35 33.36 12.03
N LEU A 13 65.56 34.17 12.76
CA LEU A 13 66.06 35.05 13.82
C LEU A 13 66.60 34.27 15.04
N ILE A 14 65.95 33.17 15.43
CA ILE A 14 66.42 32.30 16.53
C ILE A 14 67.75 31.64 16.14
N VAL A 15 67.88 31.15 14.90
CA VAL A 15 69.12 30.54 14.37
C VAL A 15 70.27 31.55 14.32
N ILE A 16 70.00 32.79 13.92
CA ILE A 16 70.99 33.87 13.91
C ILE A 16 71.42 34.21 15.35
N MET A 17 70.50 34.19 16.32
CA MET A 17 70.80 34.49 17.72
C MET A 17 71.53 33.37 18.48
N THR A 18 71.41 32.09 18.08
CA THR A 18 72.07 30.97 18.79
C THR A 18 73.41 30.55 18.19
N GLY A 19 73.82 31.07 17.03
CA GLY A 19 75.18 30.96 16.49
C GLY A 19 75.72 29.55 16.17
N SER A 20 74.92 28.48 16.31
CA SER A 20 75.45 27.10 16.36
C SER A 20 74.84 26.12 15.34
N LEU A 21 74.00 26.56 14.39
CA LEU A 21 73.35 25.65 13.43
C LEU A 21 73.69 26.03 12.00
N SER A 22 74.18 25.06 11.23
CA SER A 22 74.44 25.21 9.80
C SER A 22 73.11 25.37 9.04
N LYS A 23 73.14 26.09 7.91
CA LYS A 23 71.94 26.28 7.05
C LYS A 23 71.26 24.95 6.69
N ASN A 24 72.02 23.86 6.53
CA ASN A 24 71.49 22.54 6.19
C ASN A 24 70.68 21.91 7.34
N GLU A 25 71.11 22.09 8.59
CA GLU A 25 70.39 21.56 9.76
C GLU A 25 69.05 22.28 9.96
N VAL A 26 69.02 23.59 9.76
CA VAL A 26 67.79 24.41 9.81
C VAL A 26 66.81 24.01 8.71
N LEU A 27 67.30 23.80 7.48
CA LEU A 27 66.47 23.33 6.36
C LEU A 27 65.91 21.93 6.61
N THR A 28 66.70 21.04 7.23
CA THR A 28 66.26 19.68 7.58
C THR A 28 65.20 19.72 8.68
N PHE A 29 65.35 20.61 9.67
CA PHE A 29 64.35 20.82 10.73
C PHE A 29 63.04 21.38 10.17
N ILE A 30 63.09 22.39 9.29
CA ILE A 30 61.90 22.97 8.65
C ILE A 30 61.17 21.92 7.81
N LYS A 31 61.89 21.10 7.04
CA LYS A 31 61.30 19.99 6.27
C LYS A 31 60.68 18.93 7.18
N GLY A 32 61.33 18.57 8.29
CA GLY A 32 60.81 17.64 9.29
C GLY A 32 59.51 18.16 9.93
N TYR A 33 59.48 19.44 10.33
CA TYR A 33 58.30 20.08 10.90
C TYR A 33 57.14 20.16 9.90
N GLN A 34 57.40 20.55 8.65
CA GLN A 34 56.40 20.57 7.59
C GLN A 34 55.81 19.17 7.32
N SER A 35 56.63 18.12 7.38
CA SER A 35 56.18 16.74 7.24
C SER A 35 55.24 16.32 8.38
N ILE A 36 55.59 16.63 9.63
CA ILE A 36 54.76 16.32 10.81
C ILE A 36 53.42 17.06 10.76
N VAL A 37 53.44 18.37 10.50
CA VAL A 37 52.22 19.19 10.40
C VAL A 37 51.35 18.74 9.22
N GLY A 38 51.97 18.42 8.08
CA GLY A 38 51.27 17.86 6.93
C GLY A 38 50.60 16.52 7.23
N GLY A 39 51.30 15.62 7.92
CA GLY A 39 50.75 14.34 8.39
C GLY A 39 49.59 14.51 9.36
N MET A 40 49.68 15.46 10.31
CA MET A 40 48.58 15.78 11.23
C MET A 40 47.34 16.29 10.48
N ILE A 41 47.51 17.25 9.56
CA ILE A 41 46.39 17.77 8.76
C ILE A 41 45.75 16.65 7.93
N ALA A 42 46.56 15.81 7.27
CA ALA A 42 46.08 14.67 6.51
C ALA A 42 45.28 13.68 7.38
N SER A 43 45.75 13.39 8.60
CA SER A 43 45.05 12.52 9.54
C SER A 43 43.71 13.10 9.98
N ILE A 44 43.62 14.41 10.27
CA ILE A 44 42.37 15.08 10.62
C ILE A 44 41.39 15.03 9.46
N ILE A 45 41.84 15.33 8.23
CA ILE A 45 41.01 15.25 7.03
C ILE A 45 40.50 13.82 6.82
N ALA A 46 41.34 12.81 7.02
CA ALA A 46 40.96 11.41 6.89
C ALA A 46 39.88 11.00 7.91
N VAL A 47 40.03 11.40 9.18
CA VAL A 47 39.04 11.13 10.23
C VAL A 47 37.70 11.82 9.94
N ILE A 48 37.74 13.10 9.53
CA ILE A 48 36.53 13.84 9.14
C ILE A 48 35.86 13.18 7.93
N GLY A 49 36.64 12.81 6.91
CA GLY A 49 36.14 12.12 5.72
C GLY A 49 35.49 10.77 6.05
N TRP A 50 36.10 10.00 6.97
CA TRP A 50 35.52 8.75 7.46
C TRP A 50 34.20 8.98 8.20
N PHE A 51 34.11 10.02 9.04
CA PHE A 51 32.88 10.35 9.75
C PHE A 51 31.73 10.72 8.80
N TYR A 52 32.00 11.55 7.79
CA TYR A 52 31.00 11.89 6.76
C TYR A 52 30.59 10.67 5.93
N ALA A 53 31.54 9.82 5.54
CA ALA A 53 31.25 8.60 4.79
C ALA A 53 30.41 7.61 5.62
N TYR A 54 30.70 7.49 6.92
CA TYR A 54 29.96 6.66 7.85
C TYR A 54 28.52 7.14 8.02
N ASP A 55 28.30 8.41 8.32
CA ASP A 55 26.96 9.01 8.46
C ASP A 55 26.16 8.91 7.15
N PHE A 56 26.81 9.19 6.01
CA PHE A 56 26.17 9.04 4.70
C PHE A 56 25.77 7.58 4.42
N ASN A 57 26.65 6.61 4.69
CA ASN A 57 26.34 5.20 4.49
C ASN A 57 25.17 4.73 5.36
N ASN A 58 25.10 5.14 6.62
CA ASN A 58 23.99 4.80 7.50
C ASN A 58 22.66 5.37 6.97
N LYS A 59 22.66 6.65 6.58
CA LYS A 59 21.46 7.28 5.97
C LYS A 59 21.00 6.58 4.70
N VAL A 60 21.94 6.15 3.85
CA VAL A 60 21.63 5.39 2.64
C VAL A 60 21.07 4.00 2.98
N GLN A 61 21.60 3.33 3.99
CA GLN A 61 21.08 2.02 4.45
C GLN A 61 19.66 2.15 5.02
N ASP A 62 19.43 3.14 5.88
CA ASP A 62 18.10 3.41 6.46
C ASP A 62 17.07 3.70 5.36
N GLN A 63 17.44 4.52 4.38
CA GLN A 63 16.55 4.83 3.25
C GLN A 63 16.29 3.59 2.37
N ARG A 64 17.29 2.73 2.15
CA ARG A 64 17.11 1.47 1.41
C ARG A 64 16.18 0.53 2.16
N LEU A 65 16.40 0.33 3.46
CA LEU A 65 15.54 -0.50 4.30
C LEU A 65 14.09 -0.01 4.25
N LYS A 66 13.88 1.31 4.41
CA LYS A 66 12.55 1.91 4.30
C LYS A 66 11.91 1.67 2.94
N ASN A 67 12.66 1.85 1.85
CA ASN A 67 12.18 1.62 0.49
C ASN A 67 11.83 0.13 0.26
N ASP A 68 12.65 -0.79 0.77
CA ASP A 68 12.43 -2.23 0.64
C ASP A 68 11.18 -2.66 1.39
N ILE A 69 11.02 -2.24 2.65
CA ILE A 69 9.82 -2.51 3.45
C ILE A 69 8.58 -1.94 2.75
N THR A 70 8.64 -0.69 2.28
CA THR A 70 7.52 -0.04 1.56
C THR A 70 7.14 -0.79 0.29
N ASN A 71 8.13 -1.27 -0.47
CA ASN A 71 7.89 -2.00 -1.71
C ASN A 71 7.35 -3.41 -1.45
N THR A 72 7.79 -4.09 -0.39
CA THR A 72 7.24 -5.38 0.06
C THR A 72 5.79 -5.21 0.46
N ALA A 73 5.49 -4.24 1.33
CA ALA A 73 4.12 -3.93 1.75
C ALA A 73 3.20 -3.66 0.55
N ARG A 74 3.66 -2.82 -0.39
CA ARG A 74 2.94 -2.54 -1.65
C ARG A 74 2.62 -3.82 -2.43
N LYS A 75 3.58 -4.74 -2.57
CA LYS A 75 3.40 -6.00 -3.32
C LYS A 75 2.41 -6.92 -2.64
N GLU A 76 2.60 -7.18 -1.35
CA GLU A 76 1.77 -8.11 -0.57
C GLU A 76 0.32 -7.62 -0.49
N ILE A 77 0.11 -6.33 -0.23
CA ILE A 77 -1.25 -5.76 -0.23
C ILE A 77 -1.86 -5.83 -1.64
N THR A 78 -1.09 -5.49 -2.69
CA THR A 78 -1.59 -5.56 -4.07
C THR A 78 -2.02 -6.97 -4.46
N GLU A 79 -1.22 -7.98 -4.12
CA GLU A 79 -1.53 -9.39 -4.42
C GLU A 79 -2.77 -9.85 -3.66
N ALA A 80 -2.84 -9.54 -2.36
CA ALA A 80 -4.00 -9.90 -1.55
C ALA A 80 -5.30 -9.22 -2.06
N ILE A 81 -5.24 -7.95 -2.46
CA ILE A 81 -6.39 -7.26 -3.07
C ILE A 81 -6.82 -7.94 -4.38
N ARG A 82 -5.87 -8.31 -5.25
CA ARG A 82 -6.18 -8.99 -6.52
C ARG A 82 -6.81 -10.37 -6.31
N GLU A 83 -6.30 -11.12 -5.34
CA GLU A 83 -6.86 -12.43 -4.98
C GLU A 83 -8.30 -12.28 -4.48
N TYR A 84 -8.54 -11.30 -3.61
CA TYR A 84 -9.88 -10.98 -3.12
C TYR A 84 -10.83 -10.60 -4.26
N GLN A 85 -10.45 -9.66 -5.13
CA GLN A 85 -11.25 -9.27 -6.30
C GLN A 85 -11.56 -10.46 -7.23
N LYS A 86 -10.58 -11.35 -7.45
CA LYS A 86 -10.76 -12.57 -8.24
C LYS A 86 -11.79 -13.50 -7.60
N ASN A 87 -11.80 -13.61 -6.27
CA ASN A 87 -12.79 -14.40 -5.56
C ASN A 87 -14.19 -13.79 -5.66
N LEU A 88 -14.32 -12.46 -5.53
CA LEU A 88 -15.61 -11.77 -5.76
C LEU A 88 -16.11 -11.95 -7.20
N SER A 89 -15.22 -11.90 -8.19
CA SER A 89 -15.57 -12.14 -9.60
C SER A 89 -16.14 -13.53 -9.83
N LYS A 90 -15.54 -14.57 -9.23
CA LYS A 90 -16.06 -15.96 -9.33
C LYS A 90 -17.47 -16.08 -8.77
N ILE A 91 -17.76 -15.41 -7.65
CA ILE A 91 -19.09 -15.41 -7.05
C ILE A 91 -20.10 -14.75 -8.01
N MET A 92 -19.75 -13.59 -8.55
CA MET A 92 -20.57 -12.87 -9.51
C MET A 92 -20.82 -13.68 -10.80
N GLU A 93 -19.78 -14.34 -11.32
CA GLU A 93 -19.86 -15.24 -12.47
C GLU A 93 -20.82 -16.41 -12.19
N GLU A 94 -20.74 -17.02 -11.02
CA GLU A 94 -21.57 -18.18 -10.68
C GLU A 94 -23.04 -17.80 -10.48
N ILE A 95 -23.35 -16.65 -9.86
CA ILE A 95 -24.72 -16.12 -9.78
C ILE A 95 -25.27 -15.86 -11.18
N SER A 96 -24.47 -15.23 -12.05
CA SER A 96 -24.85 -14.93 -13.44
C SER A 96 -25.06 -16.20 -14.27
N HIS A 97 -24.21 -17.20 -14.06
CA HIS A 97 -24.32 -18.51 -14.69
C HIS A 97 -25.58 -19.24 -14.25
N LEU A 98 -25.92 -19.19 -12.95
CA LEU A 98 -27.17 -19.78 -12.45
C LEU A 98 -28.40 -19.11 -13.07
N LYS A 99 -28.38 -17.78 -13.24
CA LYS A 99 -29.41 -17.04 -13.98
C LYS A 99 -29.53 -17.54 -15.43
N PHE A 100 -28.40 -17.72 -16.10
CA PHE A 100 -28.38 -18.24 -17.48
C PHE A 100 -29.00 -19.64 -17.57
N LEU A 101 -28.62 -20.58 -16.70
CA LEU A 101 -29.15 -21.94 -16.70
C LEU A 101 -30.68 -21.95 -16.53
N LEU A 102 -31.19 -21.16 -15.59
CA LEU A 102 -32.64 -21.05 -15.35
C LEU A 102 -33.41 -20.38 -16.48
N ASN A 103 -32.84 -19.36 -17.10
CA ASN A 103 -33.49 -18.67 -18.22
C ASN A 103 -33.60 -19.55 -19.48
N ASN A 104 -32.78 -20.59 -19.58
CA ASN A 104 -32.77 -21.52 -20.71
C ASN A 104 -33.37 -22.89 -20.34
N ASP A 105 -34.02 -23.02 -19.19
CA ASP A 105 -34.61 -24.27 -18.68
C ASP A 105 -33.62 -25.47 -18.66
N ILE A 106 -32.34 -25.19 -18.48
CA ILE A 106 -31.30 -26.22 -18.38
C ILE A 106 -31.41 -26.88 -17.00
N ASP A 107 -31.30 -28.20 -16.95
CA ASP A 107 -31.35 -28.94 -15.68
C ASP A 107 -30.15 -28.58 -14.78
N ILE A 108 -30.43 -28.39 -13.50
CA ILE A 108 -29.45 -27.89 -12.53
C ILE A 108 -29.24 -28.92 -11.45
N ASN A 109 -28.01 -29.42 -11.33
CA ASN A 109 -27.59 -30.20 -10.17
C ASN A 109 -27.45 -29.29 -8.94
N TRP A 110 -28.55 -29.09 -8.23
CA TRP A 110 -28.61 -28.18 -7.09
C TRP A 110 -27.70 -28.58 -5.93
N ASP A 111 -27.48 -29.88 -5.69
CA ASP A 111 -26.58 -30.32 -4.61
C ASP A 111 -25.12 -29.98 -4.90
N GLU A 112 -24.70 -30.14 -6.15
CA GLU A 112 -23.38 -29.70 -6.59
C GLU A 112 -23.23 -28.17 -6.54
N LYS A 113 -24.28 -27.42 -6.91
CA LYS A 113 -24.23 -25.95 -6.87
C LYS A 113 -24.17 -25.42 -5.44
N LEU A 114 -24.96 -25.97 -4.52
CA LEU A 114 -24.94 -25.55 -3.12
C LEU A 114 -23.62 -25.88 -2.42
N SER A 115 -23.05 -27.06 -2.67
CA SER A 115 -21.72 -27.41 -2.12
C SER A 115 -20.60 -26.52 -2.67
N LYS A 116 -20.67 -26.09 -3.94
CA LYS A 116 -19.75 -25.11 -4.51
C LYS A 116 -19.86 -23.74 -3.84
N TYR A 117 -21.07 -23.27 -3.53
CA TYR A 117 -21.26 -22.00 -2.81
C TYR A 117 -20.67 -22.02 -1.41
N ASP A 118 -20.73 -23.16 -0.71
CA ASP A 118 -20.10 -23.30 0.62
C ASP A 118 -18.61 -23.04 0.54
N ILE A 119 -17.95 -23.72 -0.40
CA ILE A 119 -16.52 -23.53 -0.60
C ILE A 119 -16.22 -22.08 -0.98
N MET A 120 -16.93 -21.51 -1.96
CA MET A 120 -16.65 -20.15 -2.45
C MET A 120 -16.86 -19.06 -1.39
N PHE A 121 -17.92 -19.15 -0.59
CA PHE A 121 -18.28 -18.11 0.38
C PHE A 121 -17.39 -18.17 1.62
N TYR A 122 -16.96 -19.36 2.05
CA TYR A 122 -16.00 -19.51 3.15
C TYR A 122 -14.54 -19.29 2.72
N SER A 123 -14.21 -19.48 1.43
CA SER A 123 -12.84 -19.30 0.93
C SER A 123 -12.47 -17.88 0.54
N VAL A 124 -13.32 -16.87 0.83
CA VAL A 124 -12.99 -15.48 0.53
C VAL A 124 -11.86 -15.05 1.47
N ASN A 125 -10.63 -15.19 0.98
CA ASN A 125 -9.41 -14.83 1.67
C ASN A 125 -9.40 -13.32 1.99
N LYS A 126 -9.32 -12.98 3.28
CA LYS A 126 -9.32 -11.60 3.79
C LYS A 126 -7.91 -11.07 4.13
N LEU A 127 -6.88 -11.73 3.60
CA LEU A 127 -5.47 -11.35 3.79
C LEU A 127 -5.19 -9.88 3.45
N TRP A 128 -5.97 -9.26 2.56
CA TRP A 128 -5.83 -7.83 2.25
C TRP A 128 -6.05 -6.94 3.48
N ASN A 129 -6.97 -7.32 4.37
CA ASN A 129 -7.28 -6.55 5.58
C ASN A 129 -6.17 -6.70 6.62
N GLU A 130 -5.68 -7.93 6.80
CA GLU A 130 -4.56 -8.26 7.68
C GLU A 130 -3.29 -7.52 7.22
N ASN A 131 -2.96 -7.60 5.93
CA ASN A 131 -1.80 -6.91 5.38
C ASN A 131 -1.90 -5.38 5.55
N LEU A 132 -3.09 -4.78 5.38
CA LEU A 132 -3.27 -3.34 5.61
C LEU A 132 -3.10 -2.95 7.08
N GLU A 133 -3.50 -3.83 7.99
CA GLU A 133 -3.32 -3.63 9.43
C GLU A 133 -1.84 -3.73 9.83
N ASP A 134 -1.16 -4.78 9.38
CA ASP A 134 0.27 -5.00 9.64
C ASP A 134 1.13 -3.86 9.09
N TYR A 135 0.76 -3.33 7.92
CA TYR A 135 1.46 -2.22 7.27
C TYR A 135 0.85 -0.84 7.53
N GLN A 136 -0.03 -0.70 8.55
CA GLN A 136 -0.67 0.58 8.86
C GLN A 136 0.34 1.68 9.24
N ILE A 137 1.51 1.32 9.79
CA ILE A 137 2.59 2.28 10.09
C ILE A 137 3.13 2.94 8.80
N ILE A 138 3.10 2.20 7.67
CA ILE A 138 3.60 2.67 6.38
C ILE A 138 2.53 3.48 5.64
N PHE A 139 1.27 3.05 5.74
CA PHE A 139 0.11 3.66 5.07
C PHE A 139 -0.99 4.06 6.07
N PRO A 140 -0.71 4.97 7.03
CA PRO A 140 -1.65 5.32 8.09
C PRO A 140 -2.96 5.92 7.58
N GLU A 141 -2.94 6.56 6.41
CA GLU A 141 -4.11 7.16 5.76
C GLU A 141 -5.20 6.14 5.40
N THR A 142 -4.87 4.84 5.35
CA THR A 142 -5.80 3.78 4.92
C THR A 142 -6.70 3.27 6.04
N LYS A 143 -6.43 3.63 7.29
CA LYS A 143 -7.08 3.06 8.48
C LYS A 143 -8.61 3.09 8.40
N ASP A 144 -9.19 4.23 8.08
CA ASP A 144 -10.64 4.42 8.13
C ASP A 144 -11.34 3.75 6.94
N VAL A 145 -10.71 3.79 5.77
CA VAL A 145 -11.18 3.07 4.58
C VAL A 145 -11.12 1.56 4.79
N ARG A 146 -10.08 1.05 5.45
CA ARG A 146 -9.97 -0.37 5.79
C ARG A 146 -11.18 -0.83 6.59
N ILE A 147 -11.55 -0.08 7.64
CA ILE A 147 -12.71 -0.39 8.48
C ILE A 147 -14.00 -0.37 7.65
N GLN A 148 -14.22 0.66 6.85
CA GLN A 148 -15.42 0.76 6.01
C GLN A 148 -15.50 -0.36 4.97
N LEU A 149 -14.39 -0.74 4.34
CA LEU A 149 -14.35 -1.86 3.39
C LEU A 149 -14.59 -3.20 4.07
N GLN A 150 -14.13 -3.36 5.31
CA GLN A 150 -14.39 -4.55 6.12
C GLN A 150 -15.87 -4.66 6.51
N GLU A 151 -16.52 -3.56 6.88
CA GLU A 151 -17.97 -3.51 7.14
C GLU A 151 -18.76 -3.91 5.89
N ARG A 152 -18.40 -3.37 4.72
CA ARG A 152 -19.02 -3.76 3.44
C ARG A 152 -18.81 -5.23 3.10
N ASP A 153 -17.65 -5.79 3.43
CA ASP A 153 -17.38 -7.22 3.24
C ASP A 153 -18.25 -8.11 4.17
N PHE A 154 -18.50 -7.65 5.40
CA PHE A 154 -19.48 -8.31 6.27
C PHE A 154 -20.89 -8.26 5.68
N ASP A 155 -21.32 -7.14 5.12
CA ASP A 155 -22.61 -7.02 4.43
C ASP A 155 -22.71 -8.01 3.25
N ILE A 156 -21.67 -8.10 2.42
CA ILE A 156 -21.58 -9.05 1.30
C ILE A 156 -21.73 -10.48 1.81
N THR A 157 -20.98 -10.83 2.84
CA THR A 157 -21.03 -12.18 3.45
C THR A 157 -22.45 -12.49 3.96
N GLY A 158 -23.11 -11.51 4.58
CA GLY A 158 -24.50 -11.62 5.02
C GLY A 158 -25.47 -11.87 3.87
N MET A 159 -25.41 -11.06 2.80
CA MET A 159 -26.25 -11.22 1.61
C MET A 159 -26.04 -12.57 0.91
N LEU A 160 -24.79 -13.04 0.81
CA LEU A 160 -24.48 -14.34 0.20
C LEU A 160 -25.00 -15.52 1.05
N THR A 161 -24.89 -15.40 2.37
CA THR A 161 -25.40 -16.41 3.31
C THR A 161 -26.92 -16.49 3.24
N GLU A 162 -27.60 -15.35 3.23
CA GLU A 162 -29.05 -15.27 3.06
C GLU A 162 -29.48 -15.86 1.72
N PHE A 163 -28.83 -15.46 0.62
CA PHE A 163 -29.09 -15.99 -0.72
C PHE A 163 -28.97 -17.52 -0.77
N LYS A 164 -27.91 -18.09 -0.19
CA LYS A 164 -27.73 -19.55 -0.10
C LYS A 164 -28.84 -20.21 0.70
N SER A 165 -29.18 -19.67 1.87
CA SER A 165 -30.24 -20.19 2.73
C SER A 165 -31.58 -20.22 1.98
N ASP A 166 -31.89 -19.13 1.28
CA ASP A 166 -33.09 -18.98 0.48
C ASP A 166 -33.12 -19.94 -0.71
N LEU A 167 -31.99 -20.12 -1.41
CA LEU A 167 -31.84 -21.14 -2.45
C LEU A 167 -32.10 -22.55 -1.91
N THR A 168 -31.50 -22.88 -0.77
CA THR A 168 -31.64 -24.20 -0.13
C THR A 168 -33.10 -24.48 0.25
N ARG A 169 -33.77 -23.50 0.87
CA ARG A 169 -35.18 -23.62 1.25
C ARG A 169 -36.09 -23.75 0.03
N ARG A 170 -35.88 -22.94 -1.00
CA ARG A 170 -36.73 -22.92 -2.20
C ARG A 170 -36.51 -24.11 -3.11
N LYS A 171 -35.32 -24.73 -3.13
CA LYS A 171 -35.08 -26.02 -3.81
C LYS A 171 -36.07 -27.10 -3.35
N MET A 172 -36.38 -27.12 -2.05
CA MET A 172 -37.29 -28.10 -1.46
C MET A 172 -38.77 -27.78 -1.72
N MET A 173 -39.08 -26.59 -2.22
CA MET A 173 -40.45 -26.14 -2.52
C MET A 173 -40.78 -26.32 -4.00
N ILE A 174 -42.03 -26.70 -4.29
CA ILE A 174 -42.52 -26.92 -5.66
C ILE A 174 -42.76 -25.56 -6.33
N GLY A 175 -41.87 -25.13 -7.21
CA GLY A 175 -42.08 -23.96 -8.09
C GLY A 175 -40.78 -23.31 -8.60
N LYS A 176 -40.43 -23.52 -9.88
CA LYS A 176 -39.25 -22.93 -10.53
C LYS A 176 -39.27 -21.39 -10.56
N ASP A 177 -40.45 -20.79 -10.68
CA ASP A 177 -40.59 -19.32 -10.80
C ASP A 177 -40.06 -18.57 -9.58
N ARG A 178 -40.29 -19.09 -8.36
CA ARG A 178 -39.80 -18.46 -7.12
C ARG A 178 -38.28 -18.51 -6.95
N ILE A 179 -37.63 -19.49 -7.58
CA ILE A 179 -36.16 -19.61 -7.61
C ILE A 179 -35.61 -18.63 -8.64
N LYS A 180 -36.27 -18.51 -9.80
CA LYS A 180 -35.93 -17.55 -10.85
C LYS A 180 -35.97 -16.11 -10.35
N ASP A 181 -37.04 -15.73 -9.64
CA ASP A 181 -37.16 -14.39 -9.03
C ASP A 181 -36.05 -14.11 -8.02
N LEU A 182 -35.70 -15.08 -7.17
CA LEU A 182 -34.63 -14.94 -6.19
C LEU A 182 -33.29 -14.66 -6.88
N ILE A 183 -32.97 -15.43 -7.92
CA ILE A 183 -31.70 -15.33 -8.63
C ILE A 183 -31.64 -14.07 -9.48
N GLU A 184 -32.75 -13.63 -10.07
CA GLU A 184 -32.81 -12.35 -10.75
C GLU A 184 -32.59 -11.18 -9.80
N ASN A 185 -33.24 -11.20 -8.62
CA ASN A 185 -33.00 -10.18 -7.59
C ASN A 185 -31.54 -10.22 -7.10
N ALA A 186 -30.96 -11.40 -6.86
CA ALA A 186 -29.56 -11.55 -6.47
C ALA A 186 -28.59 -11.01 -7.53
N ASN A 187 -28.83 -11.32 -8.81
CA ASN A 187 -28.04 -10.83 -9.93
C ASN A 187 -28.11 -9.30 -10.09
N LEU A 188 -29.20 -8.66 -9.66
CA LEU A 188 -29.33 -7.20 -9.68
C LEU A 188 -28.68 -6.55 -8.46
N THR A 189 -28.88 -7.13 -7.26
CA THR A 189 -28.49 -6.50 -6.00
C THR A 189 -27.09 -6.91 -5.53
N ILE A 190 -26.85 -8.22 -5.42
CA ILE A 190 -25.57 -8.76 -4.93
C ILE A 190 -24.47 -8.44 -5.93
N ASN A 191 -24.68 -8.68 -7.23
CA ASN A 191 -23.64 -8.40 -8.23
C ASN A 191 -23.30 -6.91 -8.33
N GLU A 192 -24.28 -6.00 -8.19
CA GLU A 192 -24.00 -4.56 -8.15
C GLU A 192 -23.13 -4.20 -6.93
N TYR A 193 -23.44 -4.76 -5.76
CA TYR A 193 -22.68 -4.49 -4.54
C TYR A 193 -21.26 -5.11 -4.58
N LEU A 194 -21.13 -6.32 -5.14
CA LEU A 194 -19.84 -6.98 -5.41
C LEU A 194 -18.99 -6.14 -6.37
N LEU A 195 -19.59 -5.61 -7.44
CA LEU A 195 -18.90 -4.77 -8.41
C LEU A 195 -18.41 -3.47 -7.76
N ASP A 196 -19.28 -2.80 -6.99
CA ASP A 196 -18.92 -1.58 -6.25
C ASP A 196 -17.75 -1.86 -5.29
N GLN A 197 -17.77 -2.99 -4.57
CA GLN A 197 -16.67 -3.41 -3.70
C GLN A 197 -15.39 -3.65 -4.49
N MET A 198 -15.46 -4.35 -5.63
CA MET A 198 -14.29 -4.58 -6.48
C MET A 198 -13.68 -3.28 -7.01
N CYS A 199 -14.52 -2.30 -7.38
CA CYS A 199 -14.07 -0.97 -7.82
C CYS A 199 -13.34 -0.22 -6.70
N LEU A 200 -13.89 -0.22 -5.48
CA LEU A 200 -13.24 0.40 -4.33
C LEU A 200 -11.89 -0.28 -4.02
N MET A 201 -11.84 -1.61 -4.07
CA MET A 201 -10.59 -2.34 -3.87
C MET A 201 -9.54 -2.00 -4.94
N GLU A 202 -9.97 -1.75 -6.19
CA GLU A 202 -9.07 -1.31 -7.27
C GLU A 202 -8.54 0.11 -7.03
N ASP A 203 -9.38 1.02 -6.56
CA ASP A 203 -8.96 2.37 -6.19
C ASP A 203 -7.94 2.36 -5.05
N LEU A 204 -8.20 1.57 -3.99
CA LEU A 204 -7.25 1.40 -2.90
C LEU A 204 -5.91 0.84 -3.40
N ARG A 205 -5.96 -0.17 -4.27
CA ARG A 205 -4.76 -0.78 -4.88
C ARG A 205 -3.95 0.25 -5.65
N ILE A 206 -4.60 1.05 -6.49
CA ILE A 206 -3.92 2.06 -7.30
C ILE A 206 -3.36 3.18 -6.42
N TYR A 207 -4.12 3.62 -5.40
CA TYR A 207 -3.64 4.60 -4.42
C TYR A 207 -2.36 4.11 -3.75
N LEU A 208 -2.37 2.90 -3.17
CA LEU A 208 -1.21 2.32 -2.49
C LEU A 208 0.00 2.18 -3.41
N GLN A 209 -0.22 1.78 -4.67
CA GLN A 209 0.83 1.68 -5.67
C GLN A 209 1.46 3.06 -5.95
N ASN A 210 0.63 4.07 -6.21
CA ASN A 210 1.08 5.43 -6.50
C ASN A 210 1.76 6.05 -5.29
N ARG A 211 1.22 5.84 -4.09
CA ARG A 211 1.75 6.33 -2.82
C ARG A 211 3.14 5.77 -2.54
N ALA A 212 3.29 4.44 -2.62
CA ALA A 212 4.57 3.76 -2.41
C ALA A 212 5.61 4.18 -3.47
N LEU A 213 5.22 4.28 -4.75
CA LEU A 213 6.11 4.77 -5.80
C LEU A 213 6.52 6.22 -5.56
N SER A 214 5.61 7.07 -5.09
CA SER A 214 5.92 8.46 -4.76
C SER A 214 6.90 8.56 -3.60
N GLN A 215 6.76 7.72 -2.57
CA GLN A 215 7.70 7.65 -1.45
C GLN A 215 9.09 7.19 -1.88
N ILE A 216 9.17 6.17 -2.75
CA ILE A 216 10.44 5.59 -3.21
C ILE A 216 11.18 6.53 -4.17
N THR A 217 10.45 7.16 -5.10
CA THR A 217 11.05 7.97 -6.17
C THR A 217 11.19 9.44 -5.82
N GLY A 218 10.46 9.93 -4.80
CA GLY A 218 10.38 11.35 -4.47
C GLY A 218 9.54 12.18 -5.46
N ASN A 219 8.92 11.55 -6.46
CA ASN A 219 8.06 12.22 -7.44
C ASN A 219 6.59 12.05 -7.08
N ILE A 220 5.76 13.06 -7.34
CA ILE A 220 4.31 12.96 -7.13
C ILE A 220 3.72 12.15 -8.30
N VAL A 221 3.22 10.94 -8.00
CA VAL A 221 2.42 10.17 -8.96
C VAL A 221 0.98 10.67 -8.87
N PRO A 222 0.36 11.13 -9.97
CA PRO A 222 -1.00 11.66 -9.95
C PRO A 222 -2.01 10.61 -9.50
N GLU A 223 -2.99 11.05 -8.72
CA GLU A 223 -4.10 10.20 -8.30
C GLU A 223 -4.96 9.77 -9.49
N ARG A 224 -5.54 8.58 -9.38
CA ARG A 224 -6.46 8.07 -10.40
C ARG A 224 -7.74 8.91 -10.38
N LYS A 225 -8.16 9.38 -11.55
CA LYS A 225 -9.53 9.86 -11.77
C LYS A 225 -10.37 8.72 -12.34
N PRO A 226 -11.53 8.41 -11.75
CA PRO A 226 -12.40 7.37 -12.27
C PRO A 226 -12.98 7.85 -13.61
N LYS A 227 -13.15 6.93 -14.56
CA LYS A 227 -13.75 7.26 -15.87
C LYS A 227 -15.26 7.50 -15.75
N ASP A 228 -15.89 6.86 -14.77
CA ASP A 228 -17.30 7.00 -14.45
C ASP A 228 -17.42 7.73 -13.11
N SER A 229 -18.19 8.81 -13.10
CA SER A 229 -18.40 9.64 -11.91
C SER A 229 -19.46 9.08 -10.97
N SER A 230 -20.24 8.08 -11.41
CA SER A 230 -21.32 7.48 -10.63
C SER A 230 -20.85 6.34 -9.70
N THR A 231 -19.62 5.87 -9.88
CA THR A 231 -19.05 4.77 -9.09
C THR A 231 -18.52 5.29 -7.76
N ALA A 232 -18.61 4.48 -6.72
CA ALA A 232 -17.97 4.78 -5.45
C ALA A 232 -16.45 4.87 -5.64
N ILE A 233 -15.81 5.83 -4.98
CA ILE A 233 -14.37 6.08 -5.10
C ILE A 233 -13.72 6.31 -3.74
N ILE A 234 -12.46 5.92 -3.61
CA ILE A 234 -11.59 6.30 -2.51
C ILE A 234 -10.74 7.50 -2.91
N LEU A 235 -10.83 8.60 -2.16
CA LEU A 235 -10.01 9.79 -2.37
C LEU A 235 -9.35 10.24 -1.06
N MET A 236 -8.22 10.92 -1.18
CA MET A 236 -7.58 11.59 -0.05
C MET A 236 -8.38 12.83 0.34
N ASN A 237 -8.81 12.91 1.59
CA ASN A 237 -9.39 14.13 2.12
C ASN A 237 -8.26 15.09 2.51
N GLU A 238 -8.13 16.20 1.79
CA GLU A 238 -7.06 17.20 2.01
C GLU A 238 -7.10 17.84 3.40
N SER A 239 -8.27 17.86 4.06
CA SER A 239 -8.43 18.47 5.39
C SER A 239 -8.03 17.53 6.53
N THR A 240 -8.23 16.22 6.38
CA THR A 240 -7.94 15.23 7.42
C THR A 240 -6.63 14.48 7.16
N GLY A 241 -6.17 14.42 5.91
CA GLY A 241 -5.02 13.61 5.49
C GLY A 241 -5.29 12.10 5.49
N TYR A 242 -6.56 11.69 5.58
CA TYR A 242 -7.01 10.30 5.53
C TYR A 242 -7.77 10.02 4.24
N LEU A 243 -7.79 8.75 3.85
CA LEU A 243 -8.64 8.30 2.77
C LEU A 243 -10.09 8.22 3.21
N GLU A 244 -11.02 8.53 2.31
CA GLU A 244 -12.47 8.43 2.52
C GLU A 244 -13.16 7.82 1.31
N ILE A 245 -14.25 7.08 1.56
CA ILE A 245 -15.12 6.55 0.50
C ILE A 245 -16.18 7.60 0.16
N TYR A 246 -16.16 8.07 -1.08
CA TYR A 246 -17.17 8.96 -1.64
C TYR A 246 -18.15 8.15 -2.49
N ASN A 247 -19.38 8.00 -1.99
CA ASN A 247 -20.47 7.40 -2.73
C ASN A 247 -21.20 8.48 -3.55
N ASN A 248 -20.99 8.51 -4.86
CA ASN A 248 -21.78 9.36 -5.76
C ASN A 248 -23.16 8.77 -6.11
N LYS A 249 -23.46 7.54 -5.70
CA LYS A 249 -24.82 7.00 -5.73
C LYS A 249 -25.63 7.66 -4.60
N VAL A 250 -26.46 8.63 -4.96
CA VAL A 250 -27.53 9.18 -4.10
C VAL A 250 -28.28 8.00 -3.48
N GLY A 251 -28.35 8.01 -2.15
CA GLY A 251 -28.53 6.83 -1.32
C GLY A 251 -29.70 5.94 -1.67
N VAL A 252 -29.47 4.63 -1.59
CA VAL A 252 -30.29 3.70 -0.82
C VAL A 252 -29.34 2.55 -0.45
N SER A 253 -29.05 2.30 0.83
CA SER A 253 -28.27 1.11 1.19
C SER A 253 -29.01 -0.11 0.64
N ALA A 254 -28.31 -1.01 -0.06
CA ALA A 254 -28.93 -2.22 -0.59
C ALA A 254 -29.68 -3.00 0.52
N LEU A 255 -29.15 -2.93 1.76
CA LEU A 255 -29.79 -3.40 2.98
C LEU A 255 -31.17 -2.78 3.25
N SER A 256 -31.37 -1.47 3.07
CA SER A 256 -32.69 -0.85 3.23
C SER A 256 -33.70 -1.27 2.17
N LYS A 257 -33.27 -1.59 0.94
CA LYS A 257 -34.16 -2.16 -0.11
C LYS A 257 -34.53 -3.62 0.17
N ILE A 258 -33.62 -4.40 0.74
CA ILE A 258 -33.86 -5.82 1.09
C ILE A 258 -34.76 -5.90 2.34
N LEU A 259 -34.51 -5.07 3.36
CA LEU A 259 -35.31 -5.02 4.58
C LEU A 259 -36.73 -4.47 4.34
N LEU A 260 -36.93 -3.57 3.38
CA LEU A 260 -38.27 -3.08 3.02
C LEU A 260 -39.09 -4.08 2.19
N LYS A 261 -38.45 -5.06 1.54
CA LYS A 261 -39.14 -6.11 0.77
C LYS A 261 -39.61 -7.29 1.62
N HIS A 262 -39.06 -7.47 2.83
CA HIS A 262 -39.44 -8.57 3.73
C HIS A 262 -40.44 -8.15 4.84
N ASN A 263 -40.77 -6.86 4.94
CA ASN A 263 -41.75 -6.33 5.89
C ASN A 263 -43.11 -5.95 5.27
N ASN A 264 -43.36 -6.33 4.00
CA ASN A 264 -44.66 -6.17 3.33
C ASN A 264 -45.12 -7.47 2.69
#